data_AF-A0A379W7V3-F1
#
_entry.id   AF-A0A379W7V3-F1
#
_cell.length_a   1.000
_cell.length_b   1.000
_cell.length_c   1.000
_cell.angle_alpha   90.00
_cell.angle_beta   90.00
_cell.angle_gamma   90.00
#
_symmetry.space_group_name_H-M   'P 1'
#
loop_
_entity.id
_entity.type
_entity.pdbx_description
1 polymer ?
#
loop_
_entity_poly.entity_id
_entity_poly.type
_entity_poly.pdbx_seq_one_letter_code
_entity_poly.pdbx_strand_id
1 'polypeptide(L)'
;MAAVNYISRYTSLFSTPFLKNKRIGIYEHSSAGRDLYKPLFIALGAEVISLGRSDNFVPIDTEAVSKEDREKARSWAKEFDLDAIFSTDGDGDRPLIADEAGEWLRGDILGLLCSLALDAEAVAIPVSCNSIISSGRFFKHVKLTKIGSPYVIEAFNELSRSYSRIVGFEANGGFLLGSDICINEQNLHALPTRDAVLPAIMLLYKSRNTSI
;
A
#
# COMPACT_ATOMS: atom_id res chain seq x y z
N MET A 1 15.30 17.34 -0.16
CA MET A 1 15.41 16.62 1.14
C MET A 1 14.16 15.80 1.45
N ALA A 2 12.94 16.36 1.44
CA ALA A 2 11.71 15.61 1.75
C ALA A 2 11.47 14.38 0.84
N ALA A 3 11.54 14.55 -0.48
CA ALA A 3 11.41 13.45 -1.44
C ALA A 3 12.41 12.32 -1.20
N VAL A 4 13.68 12.67 -0.94
CA VAL A 4 14.75 11.70 -0.65
C VAL A 4 14.45 10.94 0.64
N ASN A 5 14.03 11.63 1.69
CA ASN A 5 13.68 11.00 2.97
C ASN A 5 12.46 10.07 2.83
N TYR A 6 11.47 10.48 2.03
CA TYR A 6 10.28 9.68 1.76
C TYR A 6 10.65 8.39 1.03
N ILE A 7 11.45 8.45 -0.05
CA ILE A 7 11.91 7.26 -0.77
C ILE A 7 12.80 6.40 0.14
N SER A 8 13.76 7.02 0.86
CA SER A 8 14.70 6.34 1.74
C SER A 8 13.99 5.59 2.87
N ARG A 9 12.86 6.09 3.37
CA ARG A 9 12.07 5.42 4.40
C ARG A 9 11.70 3.99 4.01
N TYR A 10 11.47 3.73 2.72
CA TYR A 10 11.09 2.42 2.23
C TYR A 10 12.27 1.65 1.64
N THR A 11 13.14 2.30 0.87
CA THR A 11 14.27 1.60 0.23
C THR A 11 15.29 1.13 1.26
N SER A 12 15.46 1.85 2.38
CA SER A 12 16.37 1.44 3.46
C SER A 12 15.93 0.17 4.19
N LEU A 13 14.68 -0.28 4.04
CA LEU A 13 14.17 -1.52 4.64
C LEU A 13 14.76 -2.79 4.00
N PHE A 14 15.50 -2.66 2.89
CA PHE A 14 16.03 -3.78 2.13
C PHE A 14 17.51 -3.55 1.83
N SER A 15 18.37 -4.47 2.28
CA SER A 15 19.81 -4.43 1.99
C SER A 15 20.12 -4.70 0.51
N THR A 16 19.24 -5.40 -0.19
CA THR A 16 19.33 -5.68 -1.62
C THR A 16 18.00 -5.40 -2.31
N PRO A 17 18.00 -4.82 -3.53
CA PRO A 17 16.81 -4.68 -4.36
C PRO A 17 16.10 -6.03 -4.56
N PHE A 18 14.79 -6.10 -4.27
CA PHE A 18 14.01 -7.33 -4.34
C PHE A 18 13.09 -7.43 -5.57
N LEU A 19 12.93 -6.35 -6.34
CA LEU A 19 12.12 -6.29 -7.55
C LEU A 19 12.93 -6.55 -8.83
N LYS A 20 14.09 -7.19 -8.71
CA LYS A 20 14.94 -7.47 -9.86
C LYS A 20 14.20 -8.38 -10.85
N ASN A 21 14.22 -8.02 -12.13
CA ASN A 21 13.46 -8.66 -13.22
C ASN A 21 11.93 -8.53 -13.11
N LYS A 22 11.42 -7.61 -12.27
CA LYS A 22 10.00 -7.27 -12.23
C LYS A 22 9.71 -6.02 -13.04
N ARG A 23 8.61 -6.02 -13.79
CA ARG A 23 8.13 -4.90 -14.60
C ARG A 23 6.93 -4.28 -13.92
N ILE A 24 7.09 -3.05 -13.42
CA ILE A 24 6.07 -2.35 -12.64
C ILE A 24 5.57 -1.15 -13.43
N GLY A 25 4.26 -1.11 -13.69
CA GLY A 25 3.60 0.06 -14.22
C GLY A 25 3.35 1.09 -13.12
N ILE A 26 3.67 2.36 -13.36
CA ILE A 26 3.28 3.47 -12.49
C ILE A 26 2.21 4.26 -13.21
N TYR A 27 0.95 4.11 -12.78
CA TYR A 27 -0.12 4.96 -13.26
C TYR A 27 0.01 6.33 -12.60
N GLU A 28 0.43 7.33 -13.37
CA GLU A 28 0.81 8.63 -12.83
C GLU A 28 -0.40 9.56 -12.66
N HIS A 29 -1.36 9.50 -13.60
CA HIS A 29 -2.51 10.42 -13.71
C HIS A 29 -2.12 11.85 -13.28
N SER A 30 -2.76 12.35 -12.23
CA SER A 30 -2.47 13.63 -11.57
C SER A 30 -2.15 13.45 -10.08
N SER A 31 -1.66 12.28 -9.66
CA SER A 31 -1.23 12.03 -8.27
C SER A 31 -0.13 13.02 -7.87
N ALA A 32 -0.24 13.59 -6.67
CA ALA A 32 0.78 14.47 -6.10
C ALA A 32 2.15 13.79 -5.95
N GLY A 33 2.17 12.47 -5.71
CA GLY A 33 3.39 11.67 -5.55
C GLY A 33 3.93 11.04 -6.83
N ARG A 34 3.31 11.28 -8.00
CA ARG A 34 3.63 10.58 -9.26
C ARG A 34 5.12 10.58 -9.65
N ASP A 35 5.83 11.66 -9.36
CA ASP A 35 7.26 11.80 -9.67
C ASP A 35 8.18 11.08 -8.66
N LEU A 36 7.64 10.63 -7.53
CA LEU A 36 8.36 9.90 -6.47
C LEU A 36 8.31 8.39 -6.66
N TYR A 37 7.24 7.87 -7.26
CA TYR A 37 7.01 6.42 -7.32
C TYR A 37 7.99 5.74 -8.26
N LYS A 38 8.18 6.26 -9.48
CA LYS A 38 9.15 5.71 -10.43
C LYS A 38 10.56 5.56 -9.85
N PRO A 39 11.21 6.61 -9.30
CA PRO A 39 12.54 6.44 -8.72
C PRO A 39 12.55 5.50 -7.51
N LEU A 40 11.47 5.45 -6.72
CA LEU A 40 11.34 4.49 -5.62
C LEU A 40 11.38 3.04 -6.11
N PHE A 41 10.56 2.69 -7.10
CA PHE A 41 10.49 1.33 -7.62
C PHE A 41 11.76 0.92 -8.38
N ILE A 42 12.40 1.86 -9.09
CA ILE A 42 13.73 1.64 -9.69
C ILE A 42 14.77 1.34 -8.61
N ALA A 43 14.78 2.09 -7.49
CA ALA A 43 15.71 1.85 -6.39
C ALA A 43 15.50 0.47 -5.73
N LEU A 44 14.28 -0.08 -5.79
CA LEU A 44 13.96 -1.44 -5.36
C LEU A 44 14.26 -2.51 -6.44
N GLY A 45 14.74 -2.12 -7.62
CA GLY A 45 15.26 -3.00 -8.66
C GLY A 45 14.32 -3.30 -9.82
N ALA A 46 13.14 -2.67 -9.87
CA ALA A 46 12.16 -2.89 -10.93
C ALA A 46 12.56 -2.20 -12.24
N GLU A 47 12.17 -2.79 -13.36
CA GLU A 47 11.94 -2.06 -14.61
C GLU A 47 10.62 -1.30 -14.47
N VAL A 48 10.62 0.02 -14.68
CA VAL A 48 9.44 0.86 -14.43
C VAL A 48 8.93 1.51 -15.71
N ILE A 49 7.65 1.29 -16.00
CA ILE A 49 6.91 1.88 -17.12
C ILE A 49 6.00 2.98 -16.58
N SER A 50 6.16 4.22 -17.04
CA SER A 50 5.26 5.32 -16.71
C SER A 50 3.99 5.23 -17.55
N LEU A 51 2.82 5.31 -16.92
CA LEU A 51 1.51 5.10 -17.56
C LEU A 51 0.59 6.29 -17.29
N GLY A 52 -0.17 6.70 -18.31
CA GLY A 52 -1.37 7.53 -18.15
C GLY A 52 -1.17 8.87 -17.44
N ARG A 53 -0.02 9.54 -17.59
CA ARG A 53 0.20 10.88 -17.02
C ARG A 53 -0.78 11.89 -17.60
N SER A 54 -1.35 12.74 -16.74
CA SER A 54 -2.29 13.79 -17.10
C SER A 54 -1.90 15.12 -16.46
N ASP A 55 -1.92 16.20 -17.22
CA ASP A 55 -1.79 17.56 -16.69
C ASP A 55 -3.11 18.11 -16.13
N ASN A 56 -4.23 17.46 -16.46
CA ASN A 56 -5.54 17.74 -15.90
C ASN A 56 -5.78 16.91 -14.63
N PHE A 57 -6.52 17.47 -13.67
CA PHE A 57 -6.94 16.75 -12.48
C PHE A 57 -7.81 15.54 -12.85
N VAL A 58 -7.47 14.39 -12.27
CA VAL A 58 -8.14 13.10 -12.44
C VAL A 58 -8.58 12.64 -11.06
N PRO A 59 -9.89 12.72 -10.72
CA PRO A 59 -10.39 12.25 -9.45
C PRO A 59 -10.36 10.73 -9.42
N ILE A 60 -9.54 10.17 -8.53
CA ILE A 60 -9.47 8.74 -8.29
C ILE A 60 -10.11 8.44 -6.93
N ASP A 61 -11.13 7.59 -6.94
CA ASP A 61 -11.72 7.01 -5.73
C ASP A 61 -11.29 5.54 -5.64
N THR A 62 -10.44 5.21 -4.67
CA THR A 62 -9.89 3.86 -4.51
C THR A 62 -10.93 2.84 -4.02
N GLU A 63 -12.06 3.30 -3.45
CA GLU A 63 -13.18 2.44 -3.06
C GLU A 63 -14.13 2.15 -4.23
N ALA A 64 -14.07 2.97 -5.29
CA ALA A 64 -14.96 2.91 -6.44
C ALA A 64 -14.22 3.15 -7.77
N VAL A 65 -13.14 2.39 -8.02
CA VAL A 65 -12.33 2.51 -9.23
C VAL A 65 -13.20 2.42 -10.48
N SER A 66 -13.05 3.42 -11.36
CA SER A 66 -13.89 3.59 -12.55
C SER A 66 -13.75 2.40 -13.53
N LYS A 67 -14.76 2.19 -14.37
CA LYS A 67 -14.68 1.18 -15.43
C LYS A 67 -13.53 1.49 -16.40
N GLU A 68 -13.30 2.76 -16.70
CA GLU A 68 -12.22 3.22 -17.58
C GLU A 68 -10.84 2.87 -17.00
N ASP A 69 -10.61 3.14 -15.70
CA ASP A 69 -9.32 2.83 -15.06
C ASP A 69 -9.09 1.32 -14.91
N ARG A 70 -10.16 0.52 -14.76
CA ARG A 70 -10.09 -0.95 -14.82
C ARG A 70 -9.68 -1.44 -16.22
N GLU A 71 -10.26 -0.86 -17.27
CA GLU A 71 -9.92 -1.22 -18.65
C GLU A 71 -8.50 -0.81 -19.03
N LYS A 72 -8.06 0.39 -18.60
CA LYS A 72 -6.67 0.85 -18.74
C LYS A 72 -5.70 -0.11 -18.07
N ALA A 73 -5.95 -0.52 -16.83
CA ALA A 73 -5.07 -1.44 -16.11
C ALA A 73 -4.89 -2.77 -16.83
N ARG A 74 -5.99 -3.41 -17.25
CA ARG A 74 -5.94 -4.66 -18.05
C ARG A 74 -5.19 -4.48 -19.37
N SER A 75 -5.42 -3.36 -20.05
CA SER A 75 -4.73 -3.06 -21.31
C SER A 75 -3.23 -2.92 -21.09
N TRP A 76 -2.81 -2.13 -20.11
CA TRP A 76 -1.40 -1.88 -19.82
C TRP A 76 -0.69 -3.12 -19.29
N ALA A 77 -1.33 -3.90 -18.42
CA ALA A 77 -0.77 -5.14 -17.90
C ALA A 77 -0.40 -6.10 -19.04
N LYS A 78 -1.29 -6.24 -20.03
CA LYS A 78 -1.05 -7.05 -21.22
C LYS A 78 -0.07 -6.43 -22.22
N GLU A 79 -0.22 -5.13 -22.52
CA GLU A 79 0.60 -4.44 -23.52
C GLU A 79 2.07 -4.38 -23.12
N PHE A 80 2.32 -4.12 -21.84
CA PHE A 80 3.66 -3.94 -21.30
C PHE A 80 4.15 -5.16 -20.52
N ASP A 81 3.40 -6.27 -20.46
CA ASP A 81 3.77 -7.50 -19.72
C ASP A 81 4.21 -7.17 -18.28
N LEU A 82 3.30 -6.52 -17.54
CA LEU A 82 3.57 -6.00 -16.20
C LEU A 82 3.29 -7.06 -15.14
N ASP A 83 4.16 -7.14 -14.13
CA ASP A 83 3.94 -7.94 -12.92
C ASP A 83 2.95 -7.27 -11.95
N ALA A 84 2.84 -5.94 -12.01
CA ALA A 84 1.88 -5.17 -11.24
C ALA A 84 1.77 -3.74 -11.77
N ILE A 85 0.67 -3.06 -11.44
CA ILE A 85 0.50 -1.62 -11.63
C ILE A 85 0.31 -0.96 -10.27
N PHE A 86 1.10 0.06 -9.97
CA PHE A 86 0.95 0.88 -8.76
C PHE A 86 0.50 2.30 -9.12
N SER A 87 -0.36 2.86 -8.27
CA SER A 87 -0.87 4.21 -8.33
C SER A 87 -1.27 4.66 -6.93
N THR A 88 -1.69 5.92 -6.82
CA THR A 88 -2.41 6.41 -5.63
C THR A 88 -3.68 7.14 -6.02
N ASP A 89 -4.42 7.66 -5.05
CA ASP A 89 -5.36 8.75 -5.31
C ASP A 89 -4.63 10.09 -5.48
N GLY A 90 -5.39 11.19 -5.49
CA GLY A 90 -4.89 12.52 -5.84
C GLY A 90 -3.81 13.07 -4.90
N ASP A 91 -3.97 12.92 -3.59
CA ASP A 91 -3.01 13.45 -2.60
C ASP A 91 -1.93 12.44 -2.20
N GLY A 92 -2.07 11.16 -2.60
CA GLY A 92 -1.05 10.14 -2.41
C GLY A 92 -1.20 9.32 -1.14
N ASP A 93 -2.31 9.45 -0.41
CA ASP A 93 -2.51 8.76 0.87
C ASP A 93 -3.21 7.41 0.75
N ARG A 94 -3.84 7.11 -0.39
CA ARG A 94 -4.47 5.82 -0.68
C ARG A 94 -3.76 5.09 -1.82
N PRO A 95 -3.43 3.80 -1.63
CA PRO A 95 -2.86 2.98 -2.69
C PRO A 95 -3.90 2.52 -3.70
N LEU A 96 -3.43 2.34 -4.92
CA LEU A 96 -4.04 1.49 -5.92
C LEU A 96 -2.97 0.54 -6.42
N ILE A 97 -3.27 -0.76 -6.36
CA ILE A 97 -2.38 -1.78 -6.90
C ILE A 97 -3.20 -2.80 -7.69
N ALA A 98 -2.75 -3.11 -8.89
CA ALA A 98 -3.30 -4.18 -9.72
C ALA A 98 -2.30 -5.32 -9.85
N ASP A 99 -2.82 -6.54 -9.98
CA ASP A 99 -2.06 -7.75 -10.29
C ASP A 99 -1.57 -7.78 -11.75
N GLU A 100 -0.95 -8.89 -12.17
CA GLU A 100 -0.45 -9.09 -13.52
C GLU A 100 -1.55 -9.17 -14.60
N ALA A 101 -2.80 -9.39 -14.19
CA ALA A 101 -3.95 -9.36 -15.08
C ALA A 101 -4.54 -7.94 -15.20
N GLY A 102 -4.04 -6.98 -14.42
CA GLY A 102 -4.57 -5.63 -14.34
C GLY A 102 -5.86 -5.52 -13.52
N GLU A 103 -6.12 -6.48 -12.62
CA GLU A 103 -7.24 -6.40 -11.68
C GLU A 103 -6.84 -5.63 -10.42
N TRP A 104 -7.56 -4.55 -10.14
CA TRP A 104 -7.31 -3.73 -8.95
C TRP A 104 -7.70 -4.47 -7.66
N LEU A 105 -6.74 -4.59 -6.75
CA LEU A 105 -6.99 -5.13 -5.41
C LEU A 105 -7.80 -4.13 -4.59
N ARG A 106 -8.73 -4.64 -3.78
CA ARG A 106 -9.42 -3.83 -2.78
C ARG A 106 -8.43 -3.34 -1.71
N GLY A 107 -8.59 -2.09 -1.27
CA GLY A 107 -7.73 -1.48 -0.26
C GLY A 107 -7.72 -2.21 1.08
N ASP A 108 -8.87 -2.71 1.55
CA ASP A 108 -8.94 -3.50 2.78
C ASP A 108 -8.21 -4.85 2.70
N ILE A 109 -8.26 -5.51 1.54
CA ILE A 109 -7.49 -6.75 1.29
C ILE A 109 -6.00 -6.45 1.23
N LEU A 110 -5.60 -5.37 0.55
CA LEU A 110 -4.21 -4.93 0.54
C LEU A 110 -3.71 -4.61 1.97
N GLY A 111 -4.52 -3.93 2.78
CA GLY A 111 -4.23 -3.65 4.19
C GLY A 111 -4.08 -4.93 5.02
N LEU A 112 -4.92 -5.94 4.80
CA LEU A 112 -4.78 -7.26 5.42
C LEU A 112 -3.43 -7.91 5.06
N LEU A 113 -3.10 -7.96 3.76
CA LEU A 113 -1.86 -8.58 3.27
C LEU A 113 -0.61 -7.85 3.81
N CYS A 114 -0.64 -6.51 3.84
CA CYS A 114 0.42 -5.71 4.46
C CYS A 114 0.56 -6.02 5.96
N SER A 115 -0.55 -6.09 6.68
CA SER A 115 -0.55 -6.38 8.13
C SER A 115 0.02 -7.77 8.44
N LEU A 116 -0.31 -8.77 7.63
CA LEU A 116 0.31 -10.10 7.70
C LEU A 116 1.81 -10.04 7.38
N ALA A 117 2.19 -9.28 6.35
CA ALA A 117 3.58 -9.14 5.94
C ALA A 117 4.48 -8.47 6.99
N LEU A 118 3.88 -7.62 7.85
CA LEU A 118 4.52 -6.91 8.96
C LEU A 118 4.47 -7.70 10.29
N ASP A 119 3.88 -8.89 10.29
CA ASP A 119 3.60 -9.69 11.49
C ASP A 119 2.87 -8.85 12.57
N ALA A 120 1.84 -8.11 12.15
CA ALA A 120 1.05 -7.29 13.07
C ALA A 120 0.39 -8.16 14.15
N GLU A 121 0.37 -7.68 15.39
CA GLU A 121 -0.30 -8.35 16.50
C GLU A 121 -1.73 -7.88 16.64
N ALA A 122 -1.96 -6.58 16.49
CA ALA A 122 -3.26 -5.96 16.59
C ALA A 122 -3.53 -4.99 15.44
N VAL A 123 -4.77 -4.99 14.97
CA VAL A 123 -5.22 -4.20 13.83
C VAL A 123 -6.42 -3.34 14.21
N ALA A 124 -6.37 -2.04 13.91
CA ALA A 124 -7.53 -1.14 14.00
C ALA A 124 -8.09 -0.86 12.61
N ILE A 125 -9.37 -1.18 12.38
CA ILE A 125 -10.04 -1.01 11.08
C ILE A 125 -11.46 -0.47 11.26
N PRO A 126 -11.96 0.36 10.34
CA PRO A 126 -13.37 0.72 10.30
C PRO A 126 -14.28 -0.49 10.09
N VAL A 127 -15.52 -0.38 10.56
CA VAL A 127 -16.58 -1.38 10.32
C VAL A 127 -16.91 -1.59 8.83
N SER A 128 -16.45 -0.72 7.92
CA SER A 128 -16.63 -0.85 6.47
C SER A 128 -15.65 -1.81 5.80
N CYS A 129 -14.56 -2.20 6.48
CA CYS A 129 -13.61 -3.18 5.96
C CYS A 129 -14.22 -4.58 5.88
N ASN A 130 -13.71 -5.41 4.96
CA ASN A 130 -14.16 -6.78 4.78
C ASN A 130 -14.19 -7.57 6.10
N SER A 131 -15.32 -8.21 6.40
CA SER A 131 -15.55 -8.95 7.64
C SER A 131 -14.63 -10.14 7.84
N ILE A 132 -13.97 -10.65 6.78
CA ILE A 132 -12.94 -11.68 6.92
C ILE A 132 -11.80 -11.22 7.82
N ILE A 133 -11.49 -9.91 7.86
CA ILE A 133 -10.39 -9.37 8.66
C ILE A 133 -10.69 -9.51 10.15
N SER A 134 -11.91 -9.20 10.58
CA SER A 134 -12.32 -9.30 11.98
C SER A 134 -12.70 -10.71 12.41
N SER A 135 -13.15 -11.57 11.48
CA SER A 135 -13.58 -12.94 11.77
C SER A 135 -12.51 -14.02 11.52
N GLY A 136 -11.49 -13.74 10.69
CA GLY A 136 -10.53 -14.70 10.17
C GLY A 136 -9.40 -15.11 11.13
N ARG A 137 -9.37 -14.54 12.35
CA ARG A 137 -8.37 -14.85 13.40
C ARG A 137 -6.91 -14.72 12.94
N PHE A 138 -6.64 -13.80 12.02
CA PHE A 138 -5.29 -13.50 11.52
C PHE A 138 -4.40 -12.81 12.56
N PHE A 139 -5.02 -12.08 13.49
CA PHE A 139 -4.35 -11.22 14.46
C PHE A 139 -4.75 -11.61 15.88
N LYS A 140 -3.92 -11.26 16.88
CA LYS A 140 -4.27 -11.43 18.29
C LYS A 140 -5.50 -10.59 18.66
N HIS A 141 -5.65 -9.43 18.03
CA HIS A 141 -6.80 -8.56 18.23
C HIS A 141 -7.16 -7.74 16.99
N VAL A 142 -8.45 -7.56 16.76
CA VAL A 142 -8.97 -6.62 15.75
C VAL A 142 -9.93 -5.66 16.44
N LYS A 143 -9.58 -4.37 16.42
CA LYS A 143 -10.40 -3.29 16.95
C LYS A 143 -11.22 -2.67 15.83
N LEU A 144 -12.54 -2.80 15.91
CA LEU A 144 -13.45 -2.12 15.00
C LEU A 144 -13.66 -0.66 15.41
N THR A 145 -13.61 0.24 14.44
CA THR A 145 -13.77 1.68 14.63
C THR A 145 -14.89 2.26 13.76
N LYS A 146 -15.24 3.52 13.99
CA LYS A 146 -15.98 4.31 12.99
C LYS A 146 -15.08 4.58 11.77
N ILE A 147 -15.71 4.94 10.65
CA ILE A 147 -14.99 5.34 9.42
C ILE A 147 -14.28 6.68 9.66
N GLY A 148 -13.04 6.79 9.19
CA GLY A 148 -12.18 7.96 9.33
C GLY A 148 -10.91 7.66 10.13
N SER A 149 -9.77 8.08 9.59
CA SER A 149 -8.45 7.90 10.20
C SER A 149 -8.34 8.40 11.65
N PRO A 150 -9.03 9.47 12.15
CA PRO A 150 -8.94 9.85 13.54
C PRO A 150 -9.37 8.75 14.52
N TYR A 151 -10.40 7.97 14.17
CA TYR A 151 -10.88 6.87 15.03
C TYR A 151 -9.94 5.67 15.00
N VAL A 152 -9.30 5.42 13.85
CA VAL A 152 -8.27 4.38 13.71
C VAL A 152 -7.04 4.74 14.56
N ILE A 153 -6.61 5.99 14.50
CA ILE A 153 -5.47 6.50 15.29
C ILE A 153 -5.80 6.48 16.80
N GLU A 154 -7.01 6.90 17.19
CA GLU A 154 -7.45 6.87 18.59
C GLU A 154 -7.35 5.45 19.19
N ALA A 155 -7.70 4.43 18.40
CA ALA A 155 -7.60 3.03 18.82
C ALA A 155 -6.17 2.58 19.15
N PHE A 156 -5.13 3.18 18.54
CA PHE A 156 -3.74 2.81 18.84
C PHE A 156 -3.35 3.04 20.30
N ASN A 157 -3.96 4.03 20.98
CA ASN A 157 -3.71 4.29 22.40
C ASN A 157 -4.19 3.15 23.31
N GLU A 158 -5.25 2.44 22.93
CA GLU A 158 -5.75 1.28 23.66
C GLU A 158 -4.90 0.05 23.34
N LEU A 159 -4.60 -0.16 22.05
CA LEU A 159 -3.83 -1.32 21.59
C LEU A 159 -2.40 -1.33 22.13
N SER A 160 -1.75 -0.18 22.22
CA SER A 160 -0.36 -0.06 22.69
C SER A 160 -0.15 -0.49 24.14
N ARG A 161 -1.22 -0.64 24.92
CA ARG A 161 -1.16 -1.17 26.29
C ARG A 161 -0.90 -2.67 26.33
N SER A 162 -1.18 -3.41 25.25
CA SER A 162 -1.13 -4.88 25.22
C SER A 162 -0.36 -5.46 24.04
N TYR A 163 -0.11 -4.68 22.99
CA TYR A 163 0.49 -5.14 21.73
C TYR A 163 1.65 -4.24 21.33
N SER A 164 2.68 -4.84 20.72
CA SER A 164 3.90 -4.14 20.31
C SER A 164 3.95 -3.84 18.81
N ARG A 165 3.18 -4.59 18.00
CA ARG A 165 3.11 -4.43 16.54
C ARG A 165 1.68 -4.06 16.15
N ILE A 166 1.43 -2.77 16.02
CA ILE A 166 0.09 -2.20 15.83
C ILE A 166 0.03 -1.52 14.48
N VAL A 167 -1.00 -1.85 13.73
CA VAL A 167 -1.30 -1.22 12.44
C VAL A 167 -2.77 -0.88 12.36
N GLY A 168 -3.13 0.00 11.44
CA GLY A 168 -4.52 0.24 11.09
C GLY A 168 -4.62 0.57 9.61
N PHE A 169 -5.81 0.45 9.05
CA PHE A 169 -6.07 0.80 7.66
C PHE A 169 -7.57 0.97 7.44
N GLU A 170 -7.93 1.56 6.31
CA GLU A 170 -9.32 1.75 5.90
C GLU A 170 -9.62 0.98 4.60
N ALA A 171 -10.90 0.88 4.23
CA ALA A 171 -11.31 0.20 2.99
C ALA A 171 -10.74 0.85 1.71
N ASN A 172 -10.44 2.15 1.78
CA ASN A 172 -9.72 2.91 0.76
C ASN A 172 -8.24 2.53 0.60
N GLY A 173 -7.70 1.66 1.46
CA GLY A 173 -6.34 1.11 1.39
C GLY A 173 -5.28 1.94 2.10
N GLY A 174 -5.60 3.17 2.53
CA GLY A 174 -4.66 4.00 3.27
C GLY A 174 -4.24 3.30 4.57
N PHE A 175 -2.93 3.05 4.70
CA PHE A 175 -2.36 2.24 5.76
C PHE A 175 -1.70 3.12 6.83
N LEU A 176 -1.88 2.78 8.10
CA LEU A 176 -1.37 3.54 9.23
C LEU A 176 -0.48 2.62 10.07
N LEU A 177 0.79 3.00 10.20
CA LEU A 177 1.73 2.26 11.05
C LEU A 177 1.67 2.84 12.46
N GLY A 178 1.06 2.10 13.39
CA GLY A 178 0.78 2.56 14.76
C GLY A 178 1.92 2.36 15.75
N SER A 179 2.93 1.55 15.41
CA SER A 179 4.11 1.30 16.23
C SER A 179 5.36 1.22 15.37
N ASP A 180 6.53 1.45 15.97
CA ASP A 180 7.80 1.12 15.34
C ASP A 180 7.86 -0.40 15.08
N ILE A 181 8.30 -0.79 13.88
CA ILE A 181 8.41 -2.21 13.49
C ILE A 181 9.78 -2.46 12.87
N CYS A 182 10.43 -3.56 13.27
CA CYS A 182 11.64 -4.04 12.63
C CYS A 182 11.30 -4.91 11.41
N ILE A 183 11.82 -4.53 10.24
CA ILE A 183 11.67 -5.22 8.95
C ILE A 183 13.09 -5.47 8.42
N ASN A 184 13.46 -6.74 8.19
CA ASN A 184 14.81 -7.13 7.73
C ASN A 184 15.94 -6.46 8.54
N GLU A 185 15.83 -6.47 9.87
CA GLU A 185 16.78 -5.83 10.80
C GLU A 185 16.83 -4.29 10.74
N GLN A 186 15.97 -3.67 9.93
CA GLN A 186 15.86 -2.22 9.79
C GLN A 186 14.63 -1.71 10.53
N ASN A 187 14.77 -0.58 11.24
CA ASN A 187 13.65 0.00 11.99
C ASN A 187 12.79 0.88 11.08
N LEU A 188 11.50 0.58 10.99
CA LEU A 188 10.50 1.44 10.38
C LEU A 188 9.72 2.15 11.50
N HIS A 189 10.02 3.44 11.69
CA HIS A 189 9.33 4.24 12.70
C HIS A 189 7.84 4.41 12.38
N ALA A 190 7.01 4.46 13.41
CA ALA A 190 5.58 4.70 13.30
C ALA A 190 5.26 5.92 12.44
N LEU A 191 4.18 5.82 11.67
CA LEU A 191 3.63 6.89 10.86
C LEU A 191 2.10 6.80 10.99
N PRO A 192 1.52 7.39 12.05
CA PRO A 192 0.10 7.29 12.36
C PRO A 192 -0.72 8.26 11.48
N THR A 193 -0.55 8.14 10.17
CA THR A 193 -1.34 8.76 9.11
C THR A 193 -1.37 7.80 7.92
N ARG A 194 -2.30 8.01 6.98
CA ARG A 194 -2.43 7.13 5.81
C ARG A 194 -1.18 7.18 4.93
N ASP A 195 -0.74 6.00 4.53
CA ASP A 195 0.38 5.73 3.65
C ASP A 195 -0.06 4.76 2.55
N ALA A 196 0.23 5.11 1.30
CA ALA A 196 -0.03 4.29 0.13
C ALA A 196 1.14 3.38 -0.26
N VAL A 197 2.37 3.73 0.12
CA VAL A 197 3.56 3.05 -0.40
C VAL A 197 3.90 1.80 0.41
N LEU A 198 3.84 1.89 1.75
CA LEU A 198 4.09 0.74 2.62
C LEU A 198 3.26 -0.51 2.23
N PRO A 199 1.92 -0.43 2.07
CA PRO A 199 1.13 -1.61 1.74
C PRO A 199 1.50 -2.24 0.39
N ALA A 200 1.78 -1.43 -0.63
CA ALA A 200 2.20 -1.93 -1.94
C ALA A 200 3.57 -2.63 -1.89
N ILE A 201 4.55 -2.03 -1.22
CA ILE A 201 5.89 -2.60 -1.08
C ILE A 201 5.85 -3.91 -0.31
N MET A 202 5.09 -3.98 0.78
CA MET A 202 5.01 -5.20 1.59
C MET A 202 4.31 -6.34 0.86
N LEU A 203 3.27 -6.05 0.07
CA LEU A 203 2.65 -7.03 -0.82
C LEU A 203 3.69 -7.59 -1.80
N LEU A 204 4.34 -6.71 -2.58
CA LEU A 204 5.31 -7.10 -3.59
C LEU A 204 6.51 -7.83 -3.00
N TYR A 205 6.95 -7.43 -1.80
CA TYR A 205 8.04 -8.11 -1.12
C TYR A 205 7.63 -9.53 -0.75
N LYS A 206 6.41 -9.75 -0.23
CA LYS A 206 5.96 -11.11 0.11
C LYS A 206 5.69 -11.97 -1.11
N SER A 207 5.22 -11.40 -2.22
CA SER A 207 4.98 -12.11 -3.47
C SER A 207 6.20 -12.20 -4.40
N ARG A 208 7.40 -11.74 -4.00
CA ARG A 208 8.58 -11.65 -4.89
C ARG A 208 9.00 -12.93 -5.62
N ASN A 209 8.59 -14.10 -5.13
CA ASN A 209 8.88 -15.41 -5.74
C ASN A 209 7.65 -16.04 -6.42
N THR A 210 6.54 -15.31 -6.53
CA THR A 210 5.27 -15.75 -7.13
C THR A 210 4.67 -14.61 -7.97
N SER A 211 3.52 -14.86 -8.61
CA SER A 211 2.61 -13.80 -9.04
C SER A 211 1.81 -13.28 -7.84
N ILE A 212 1.14 -12.13 -8.01
CA ILE A 212 0.29 -11.51 -6.97
C ILE A 212 -1.07 -12.19 -6.93
#